data_AF-A0A378U4R8-F1
#
_entry.id   AF-A0A378U4R8-F1
#
_cell.length_a   1.000
_cell.length_b   1.000
_cell.length_c   1.000
_cell.angle_alpha   90.00
_cell.angle_beta   90.00
_cell.angle_gamma   90.00
#
_symmetry.space_group_name_H-M   'P 1'
#
loop_
_entity.id
_entity.type
_entity.pdbx_description
1 polymer ?
#
loop_
_entity_poly.entity_id
_entity_poly.type
_entity_poly.pdbx_seq_one_letter_code
_entity_poly.pdbx_strand_id
1 'polypeptide(L)'
;MKFISTLLLLCFVGILQAQVKEVKIPTNLGKITQAYHYNTQQKNFFFLKSYNQLQGMQMTDSLTVKQSLFTLVPDYFDDTVVAFTAAEENKATMYIVTKKNILTKTFDFEQNITTTAAPFTWDPQEEDSFLHFSHGDKFYALHSRIRNSQIRFLQLNADLKPQKDTMINFTGHNFYLGPHSQVSLNQALQDSVPMTYIEMNQPTDLLKAAAQRKYYIHNDVLYITLDTSNQSTEVLSIDLTTQETTYASYPQPFNKPRLNHPGSNSLLFDNKLVQAYFDKQFITIVLRDEQGEPIKTYQMTKDHADFITGGMVSISNIRGLYKDKYAPIEKRSNFLLRAKNASLYGVIAYPVGDHIVLQFGSGNRTKPFARNFFFDAFINGPRTNKFNPYFKSVVALASTALDQQLNPDFSFTIPSEDKLRILRTKRGFRITSNKYKLVLKINDQHYYGKQESRSKTFDLVPF
;
A
#
# COMPACT_ATOMS: atom_id res chain seq x y z
N MET A 1 -54.03 3.95 6.47
CA MET A 1 -52.73 4.26 5.82
C MET A 1 -51.63 4.71 6.79
N LYS A 2 -51.87 5.54 7.81
CA LYS A 2 -50.81 6.01 8.73
C LYS A 2 -50.11 4.90 9.54
N PHE A 3 -50.80 3.80 9.86
CA PHE A 3 -50.22 2.69 10.64
C PHE A 3 -49.20 1.85 9.84
N ILE A 4 -49.43 1.69 8.53
CA ILE A 4 -48.54 0.93 7.64
C ILE A 4 -47.24 1.72 7.40
N SER A 5 -47.32 3.05 7.26
CA SER A 5 -46.13 3.91 7.13
C SER A 5 -45.27 3.93 8.38
N THR A 6 -45.85 3.86 9.58
CA THR A 6 -45.07 3.84 10.83
C THR A 6 -44.41 2.48 11.06
N LEU A 7 -45.07 1.38 10.68
CA LEU A 7 -44.49 0.03 10.75
C LEU A 7 -43.34 -0.15 9.75
N LEU A 8 -43.48 0.37 8.51
CA LEU A 8 -42.41 0.38 7.50
C LEU A 8 -41.23 1.24 7.94
N LEU A 9 -41.47 2.38 8.61
CA LEU A 9 -40.41 3.23 9.15
C LEU A 9 -39.68 2.55 10.32
N LEU A 10 -40.39 1.83 11.19
CA LEU A 10 -39.80 1.04 12.29
C LEU A 10 -39.02 -0.17 11.77
N CYS A 11 -39.49 -0.83 10.71
CA CYS A 11 -38.71 -1.87 10.02
C CYS A 11 -37.45 -1.27 9.36
N PHE A 12 -37.52 -0.09 8.74
CA PHE A 12 -36.35 0.58 8.16
C PHE A 12 -35.31 1.01 9.20
N VAL A 13 -35.75 1.52 10.37
CA VAL A 13 -34.86 1.88 11.47
C VAL A 13 -34.29 0.63 12.15
N GLY A 14 -35.05 -0.47 12.22
CA GLY A 14 -34.57 -1.77 12.69
C GLY A 14 -33.52 -2.41 11.77
N ILE A 15 -33.67 -2.27 10.45
CA ILE A 15 -32.70 -2.76 9.45
C ILE A 15 -31.41 -1.91 9.47
N LEU A 16 -31.50 -0.61 9.77
CA LEU A 16 -30.33 0.26 9.95
C LEU A 16 -29.59 0.03 11.28
N GLN A 17 -30.18 -0.71 12.22
CA GLN A 17 -29.53 -1.21 13.43
C GLN A 17 -29.18 -2.70 13.36
N ALA A 18 -28.96 -3.26 12.16
CA ALA A 18 -28.26 -4.53 12.04
C ALA A 18 -26.94 -4.41 12.83
N GLN A 19 -26.94 -4.99 14.02
CA GLN A 19 -25.82 -4.90 14.95
C GLN A 19 -24.60 -5.41 14.20
N VAL A 20 -23.67 -4.50 13.96
CA VAL A 20 -22.37 -4.78 13.37
C VAL A 20 -21.67 -5.75 14.32
N LYS A 21 -21.87 -7.06 14.08
CA LYS A 21 -21.53 -8.12 15.02
C LYS A 21 -20.02 -8.24 15.10
N GLU A 22 -19.49 -8.01 16.29
CA GLU A 22 -18.10 -8.31 16.62
C GLU A 22 -17.87 -9.81 16.43
N VAL A 23 -16.86 -10.16 15.64
CA VAL A 23 -16.47 -11.55 15.38
C VAL A 23 -15.32 -11.90 16.31
N LYS A 24 -15.47 -12.94 17.13
CA LYS A 24 -14.40 -13.40 18.02
C LYS A 24 -13.71 -14.61 17.41
N ILE A 25 -12.43 -14.45 17.10
CA ILE A 25 -11.60 -15.52 16.53
C ILE A 25 -10.85 -16.22 17.67
N PRO A 26 -11.02 -17.54 17.86
CA PRO A 26 -10.25 -18.29 18.85
C PRO A 26 -8.77 -18.35 18.47
N THR A 27 -7.89 -18.07 19.42
CA THR A 27 -6.44 -18.13 19.24
C THR A 27 -5.73 -18.57 20.51
N ASN A 28 -4.73 -19.43 20.34
CA ASN A 28 -3.82 -19.82 21.42
C ASN A 28 -2.48 -19.08 21.35
N LEU A 29 -2.36 -18.12 20.43
CA LEU A 29 -1.17 -17.31 20.30
C LEU A 29 -1.06 -16.34 21.47
N GLY A 30 0.18 -16.07 21.89
CA GLY A 30 0.49 -15.02 22.86
C GLY A 30 0.24 -13.63 22.28
N LYS A 31 1.28 -12.80 22.24
CA LYS A 31 1.19 -11.47 21.63
C LYS A 31 1.07 -11.60 20.11
N ILE A 32 -0.11 -11.34 19.57
CA ILE A 32 -0.27 -11.21 18.12
C ILE A 32 0.48 -9.96 17.65
N THR A 33 1.45 -10.17 16.76
CA THR A 33 2.26 -9.12 16.15
C THR A 33 1.76 -8.78 14.75
N GLN A 34 1.18 -9.75 14.04
CA GLN A 34 0.69 -9.62 12.67
C GLN A 34 -0.59 -10.44 12.46
N ALA A 35 -1.42 -9.96 11.54
CA ALA A 35 -2.59 -10.67 11.04
C ALA A 35 -2.67 -10.50 9.52
N TYR A 36 -3.04 -11.56 8.83
CA TYR A 36 -3.17 -11.58 7.37
C TYR A 36 -4.51 -12.20 7.00
N HIS A 37 -5.13 -11.66 5.96
CA HIS A 37 -6.35 -12.22 5.39
C HIS A 37 -6.15 -12.46 3.90
N TYR A 38 -6.47 -13.65 3.43
CA TYR A 38 -6.39 -14.02 2.03
C TYR A 38 -7.70 -14.67 1.62
N ASN A 39 -8.39 -14.09 0.64
CA ASN A 39 -9.64 -14.62 0.12
C ASN A 39 -9.44 -15.12 -1.32
N THR A 40 -9.98 -16.30 -1.60
CA THR A 40 -10.24 -16.77 -2.97
C THR A 40 -11.70 -16.53 -3.31
N GLN A 41 -12.14 -16.89 -4.52
CA GLN A 41 -13.55 -16.83 -4.89
C GLN A 41 -14.45 -17.74 -4.02
N GLN A 42 -13.88 -18.72 -3.32
CA GLN A 42 -14.64 -19.79 -2.65
C GLN A 42 -14.34 -19.91 -1.14
N LYS A 43 -13.19 -19.44 -0.66
CA LYS A 43 -12.75 -19.59 0.74
C LYS A 43 -12.09 -18.34 1.27
N ASN A 44 -12.18 -18.17 2.59
CA ASN A 44 -11.47 -17.14 3.32
C ASN A 44 -10.44 -17.79 4.24
N PHE A 45 -9.19 -17.37 4.13
CA PHE A 45 -8.11 -17.80 5.00
C PHE A 45 -7.66 -16.63 5.86
N PHE A 46 -7.39 -16.93 7.13
CA PHE A 46 -6.95 -15.95 8.10
C PHE A 46 -5.75 -16.47 8.87
N PHE A 47 -4.73 -15.63 8.99
CA PHE A 47 -3.48 -16.00 9.62
C PHE A 47 -3.17 -15.02 10.74
N LEU A 48 -2.83 -15.55 11.90
CA LEU A 48 -2.34 -14.77 13.04
C LEU A 48 -0.90 -15.19 13.32
N LYS A 49 0.00 -14.23 13.46
CA LYS A 49 1.40 -14.46 13.78
C LYS A 49 1.75 -13.82 15.12
N SER A 50 2.42 -14.60 15.95
CA SER A 50 3.15 -14.19 17.15
C SER A 50 4.65 -14.19 16.84
N TYR A 51 5.50 -14.02 17.86
CA TYR A 51 6.95 -13.95 17.69
C TYR A 51 7.55 -15.20 17.01
N ASN A 52 7.17 -16.40 17.43
CA ASN A 52 7.69 -17.69 16.93
C ASN A 52 6.60 -18.69 16.52
N GLN A 53 5.35 -18.23 16.44
CA GLN A 53 4.18 -19.08 16.20
C GLN A 53 3.27 -18.46 15.14
N LEU A 54 2.66 -19.32 14.35
CA LEU A 54 1.68 -18.95 13.34
C LEU A 54 0.45 -19.86 13.48
N GLN A 55 -0.71 -19.23 13.41
CA GLN A 55 -1.99 -19.92 13.37
C GLN A 55 -2.66 -19.60 12.03
N GLY A 56 -2.86 -20.62 11.21
CA GLY A 56 -3.68 -20.55 10.01
C GLY A 56 -5.12 -20.98 10.31
N MET A 57 -6.09 -20.33 9.69
CA MET A 57 -7.51 -20.62 9.86
C MET A 57 -8.22 -20.57 8.51
N GLN A 58 -9.09 -21.55 8.27
CA GLN A 58 -10.06 -21.50 7.19
C GLN A 58 -11.39 -20.98 7.78
N MET A 59 -11.97 -19.98 7.14
CA MET A 59 -13.17 -19.29 7.58
C MET A 59 -14.29 -19.37 6.52
N THR A 60 -15.53 -19.30 6.98
CA THR A 60 -16.69 -18.97 6.13
C THR A 60 -16.69 -17.50 5.74
N ASP A 61 -17.55 -17.10 4.78
CA ASP A 61 -17.79 -15.68 4.45
C ASP A 61 -18.34 -14.88 5.64
N SER A 62 -19.03 -15.55 6.57
CA SER A 62 -19.47 -14.98 7.85
C SER A 62 -18.36 -14.90 8.90
N LEU A 63 -17.10 -15.11 8.52
CA LEU A 63 -15.91 -15.10 9.38
C LEU A 63 -15.97 -16.08 10.55
N THR A 64 -16.70 -17.19 10.38
CA THR A 64 -16.73 -18.28 11.35
C THR A 64 -15.59 -19.24 11.04
N VAL A 65 -14.76 -19.54 12.03
CA VAL A 65 -13.64 -20.47 11.88
C VAL A 65 -14.18 -21.89 11.69
N LYS A 66 -13.89 -22.49 10.53
CA LYS A 66 -14.18 -23.92 10.26
C LYS A 66 -13.09 -24.81 10.83
N GLN A 67 -11.84 -24.45 10.57
CA GLN A 67 -10.68 -25.20 11.00
C GLN A 67 -9.51 -24.28 11.31
N SER A 68 -8.63 -24.73 12.20
CA SER A 68 -7.42 -24.00 12.55
C SER A 68 -6.24 -24.95 12.71
N LEU A 69 -5.10 -24.51 12.21
CA LEU A 69 -3.83 -25.21 12.28
C LEU A 69 -2.78 -24.30 12.92
N PHE A 70 -1.89 -24.90 13.69
CA PHE A 70 -0.80 -24.21 14.37
C PHE A 70 0.54 -24.75 13.90
N THR A 71 1.49 -23.84 13.68
CA THR A 71 2.88 -24.20 13.37
C THR A 71 3.83 -23.24 14.06
N LEU A 72 5.04 -23.73 14.28
CA LEU A 72 6.18 -22.88 14.58
C LEU A 72 6.67 -22.21 13.29
N VAL A 73 7.17 -20.99 13.44
CA VAL A 73 7.89 -20.24 12.41
C VAL A 73 9.26 -19.92 12.98
N PRO A 74 10.34 -19.95 12.18
CA PRO A 74 11.65 -19.60 12.67
C PRO A 74 11.67 -18.21 13.32
N ASP A 75 12.42 -18.11 14.42
CA ASP A 75 12.62 -16.87 15.18
C ASP A 75 13.69 -16.00 14.52
N TYR A 76 13.45 -15.59 13.27
CA TYR A 76 14.36 -14.68 12.58
C TYR A 76 13.78 -13.27 12.60
N PHE A 77 14.58 -12.36 13.17
CA PHE A 77 14.30 -10.92 13.25
C PHE A 77 14.09 -10.25 11.87
N ASP A 78 14.47 -10.94 10.78
CA ASP A 78 14.46 -10.44 9.40
C ASP A 78 13.42 -11.14 8.50
N ASP A 79 12.55 -12.02 9.03
CA ASP A 79 11.58 -12.78 8.23
C ASP A 79 10.35 -11.96 7.86
N THR A 80 10.15 -11.78 6.56
CA THR A 80 8.99 -11.11 5.99
C THR A 80 8.09 -12.12 5.28
N VAL A 81 6.95 -12.49 5.87
CA VAL A 81 5.76 -12.95 5.11
C VAL A 81 5.43 -11.97 3.98
N VAL A 82 5.70 -12.34 2.74
CA VAL A 82 5.52 -11.44 1.59
C VAL A 82 4.27 -11.74 0.78
N ALA A 83 3.71 -12.95 0.89
CA ALA A 83 2.63 -13.37 0.02
C ALA A 83 1.87 -14.58 0.55
N PHE A 84 0.68 -14.80 0.00
CA PHE A 84 -0.15 -15.98 0.21
C PHE A 84 -0.69 -16.48 -1.13
N THR A 85 -0.80 -17.79 -1.30
CA THR A 85 -1.51 -18.41 -2.44
C THR A 85 -2.41 -19.52 -1.92
N ALA A 86 -3.48 -19.85 -2.66
CA ALA A 86 -4.31 -21.03 -2.39
C ALA A 86 -4.70 -21.73 -3.70
N ALA A 87 -3.70 -22.33 -4.34
CA ALA A 87 -3.89 -23.07 -5.60
C ALA A 87 -4.80 -24.30 -5.47
N GLU A 88 -4.99 -24.82 -4.26
CA GLU A 88 -5.91 -25.92 -3.97
C GLU A 88 -6.93 -25.47 -2.91
N GLU A 89 -8.18 -25.93 -3.03
CA GLU A 89 -9.34 -25.39 -2.29
C GLU A 89 -9.16 -25.40 -0.75
N ASN A 90 -8.48 -26.41 -0.21
CA ASN A 90 -8.24 -26.57 1.23
C ASN A 90 -6.79 -26.35 1.63
N LYS A 91 -5.95 -25.79 0.74
CA LYS A 91 -4.55 -25.52 1.04
C LYS A 91 -4.23 -24.05 0.87
N ALA A 92 -3.62 -23.47 1.90
CA ALA A 92 -3.10 -22.12 1.82
C ALA A 92 -1.60 -22.11 2.10
N THR A 93 -0.84 -21.54 1.17
CA THR A 93 0.61 -21.44 1.24
C THR A 93 1.00 -20.02 1.60
N MET A 94 1.76 -19.87 2.67
CA MET A 94 2.38 -18.61 3.05
C MET A 94 3.84 -18.61 2.61
N TYR A 95 4.28 -17.53 1.97
CA TYR A 95 5.66 -17.32 1.54
C TYR A 95 6.37 -16.34 2.47
N ILE A 96 7.50 -16.76 3.01
CA ILE A 96 8.35 -15.99 3.92
C ILE A 96 9.67 -15.74 3.21
N VAL A 97 10.05 -14.48 3.07
CA VAL A 97 11.33 -14.07 2.52
C VAL A 97 12.25 -13.63 3.65
N THR A 98 13.48 -14.12 3.57
CA THR A 98 14.62 -13.73 4.40
C THR A 98 15.63 -12.99 3.52
N LYS A 99 16.78 -12.58 4.07
CA LYS A 99 17.85 -11.92 3.28
C LYS A 99 18.44 -12.78 2.15
N LYS A 100 18.32 -14.11 2.22
CA LYS A 100 18.99 -15.02 1.26
C LYS A 100 18.11 -16.13 0.73
N ASN A 101 16.95 -16.34 1.36
CA ASN A 101 16.10 -17.49 1.14
C ASN A 101 14.63 -17.11 1.09
N ILE A 102 13.86 -17.86 0.31
CA ILE A 102 12.40 -17.93 0.39
C ILE A 102 12.03 -19.26 1.06
N LEU A 103 11.10 -19.20 1.99
CA LEU A 103 10.55 -20.33 2.74
C LEU A 103 9.04 -20.39 2.53
N THR A 104 8.45 -21.59 2.63
CA THR A 104 7.00 -21.75 2.62
C THR A 104 6.47 -22.43 3.87
N LYS A 105 5.24 -22.08 4.23
CA LYS A 105 4.41 -22.83 5.18
C LYS A 105 3.07 -23.09 4.51
N THR A 106 2.80 -24.34 4.20
CA THR A 106 1.55 -24.76 3.56
C THR A 106 0.64 -25.39 4.60
N PHE A 107 -0.54 -24.81 4.78
CA PHE A 107 -1.59 -25.29 5.65
C PHE A 107 -2.57 -26.11 4.83
N ASP A 108 -2.58 -27.42 5.01
CA ASP A 108 -3.57 -28.32 4.43
C ASP A 108 -4.64 -28.61 5.48
N PHE A 109 -5.78 -27.93 5.34
CA PHE A 109 -6.90 -28.07 6.26
C PHE A 109 -7.59 -29.42 6.07
N GLU A 110 -7.63 -29.97 4.86
CA GLU A 110 -8.28 -31.27 4.63
C GLU A 110 -7.52 -32.42 5.32
N GLN A 111 -6.19 -32.43 5.18
CA GLN A 111 -5.34 -33.43 5.83
C GLN A 111 -4.97 -33.07 7.28
N ASN A 112 -5.31 -31.87 7.73
CA ASN A 112 -4.98 -31.34 9.04
C ASN A 112 -3.46 -31.35 9.33
N ILE A 113 -2.65 -31.01 8.33
CA ILE A 113 -1.18 -30.95 8.42
C ILE A 113 -0.64 -29.59 8.00
N THR A 114 0.58 -29.29 8.44
CA THR A 114 1.36 -28.17 7.93
C THR A 114 2.67 -28.68 7.37
N THR A 115 3.00 -28.31 6.13
CA THR A 115 4.23 -28.70 5.46
C THR A 115 5.13 -27.49 5.19
N THR A 116 6.40 -27.77 4.88
CA THR A 116 7.43 -26.76 4.60
C THR A 116 8.27 -27.29 3.46
N ALA A 117 8.41 -26.50 2.40
CA ALA A 117 9.29 -26.86 1.30
C ALA A 117 10.76 -26.66 1.67
N ALA A 118 11.66 -27.28 0.91
CA ALA A 118 13.07 -26.92 0.94
C ALA A 118 13.22 -25.43 0.56
N PRO A 119 14.08 -24.66 1.27
CA PRO A 119 14.27 -23.24 0.96
C PRO A 119 14.71 -23.02 -0.49
N PHE A 120 14.15 -22.01 -1.15
CA PHE A 120 14.74 -21.47 -2.37
C PHE A 120 15.79 -20.45 -1.99
N THR A 121 17.00 -20.58 -2.52
CA THR A 121 18.14 -19.73 -2.17
C THR A 121 18.72 -19.08 -3.42
N TRP A 122 19.23 -17.86 -3.27
CA TRP A 122 20.01 -17.18 -4.31
C TRP A 122 21.36 -16.72 -3.74
N ASP A 123 22.32 -16.41 -4.63
CA ASP A 123 23.58 -15.82 -4.20
C ASP A 123 23.43 -14.29 -4.07
N PRO A 124 23.47 -13.72 -2.84
CA PRO A 124 23.40 -12.28 -2.64
C PRO A 124 24.65 -11.53 -3.14
N GLN A 125 25.69 -12.22 -3.60
CA GLN A 125 26.83 -11.60 -4.30
C GLN A 125 26.56 -11.42 -5.79
N GLU A 126 25.58 -12.13 -6.36
CA GLU A 126 25.23 -12.05 -7.78
C GLU A 126 23.89 -11.35 -8.02
N GLU A 127 22.94 -11.50 -7.08
CA GLU A 127 21.56 -11.03 -7.22
C GLU A 127 21.03 -10.35 -5.96
N ASP A 128 20.35 -9.22 -6.14
CA ASP A 128 19.56 -8.55 -5.10
C ASP A 128 18.07 -8.82 -5.32
N SER A 129 17.45 -9.50 -4.35
CA SER A 129 16.01 -9.64 -4.35
C SER A 129 15.32 -8.35 -3.92
N PHE A 130 14.40 -7.83 -4.73
CA PHE A 130 13.81 -6.50 -4.52
C PHE A 130 12.28 -6.49 -4.49
N LEU A 131 11.62 -7.51 -5.04
CA LEU A 131 10.15 -7.55 -5.09
C LEU A 131 9.62 -8.99 -5.02
N HIS A 132 8.58 -9.16 -4.20
CA HIS A 132 7.85 -10.41 -4.03
C HIS A 132 6.37 -10.11 -3.86
N PHE A 133 5.52 -10.90 -4.50
CA PHE A 133 4.07 -10.74 -4.38
C PHE A 133 3.33 -12.01 -4.81
N SER A 134 2.08 -12.12 -4.39
CA SER A 134 1.11 -13.05 -4.95
C SER A 134 0.17 -12.34 -5.91
N HIS A 135 -0.15 -12.97 -7.02
CA HIS A 135 -1.22 -12.54 -7.92
C HIS A 135 -1.98 -13.76 -8.43
N GLY A 136 -3.31 -13.77 -8.23
CA GLY A 136 -4.09 -15.01 -8.29
C GLY A 136 -3.55 -16.07 -7.32
N ASP A 137 -3.35 -17.28 -7.82
CA ASP A 137 -2.79 -18.42 -7.07
C ASP A 137 -1.28 -18.62 -7.29
N LYS A 138 -0.60 -17.62 -7.86
CA LYS A 138 0.81 -17.69 -8.21
C LYS A 138 1.64 -16.78 -7.30
N PHE A 139 2.82 -17.26 -6.94
CA PHE A 139 3.83 -16.47 -6.23
C PHE A 139 4.96 -16.06 -7.19
N TYR A 140 5.32 -14.78 -7.13
CA TYR A 140 6.34 -14.18 -7.96
C TYR A 140 7.47 -13.63 -7.10
N ALA A 141 8.71 -13.85 -7.54
CA ALA A 141 9.92 -13.28 -6.96
C ALA A 141 10.77 -12.66 -8.06
N LEU A 142 11.17 -11.40 -7.88
CA LEU A 142 11.99 -10.66 -8.85
C LEU A 142 13.31 -10.28 -8.21
N HIS A 143 14.39 -10.73 -8.85
CA HIS A 143 15.76 -10.49 -8.42
C HIS A 143 16.47 -9.67 -9.48
N SER A 144 17.20 -8.64 -9.08
CA SER A 144 18.02 -7.83 -9.99
C SER A 144 19.47 -8.30 -9.93
N ARG A 145 20.11 -8.46 -11.08
CA ARG A 145 21.52 -8.84 -11.11
C ARG A 145 22.40 -7.66 -10.70
N ILE A 146 23.32 -7.89 -9.77
CA ILE A 146 24.17 -6.83 -9.20
C ILE A 146 24.94 -6.10 -10.30
N ARG A 147 24.90 -4.76 -10.27
CA ARG A 147 25.56 -3.85 -11.23
C ARG A 147 25.13 -4.05 -12.69
N ASN A 148 23.96 -4.62 -12.94
CA ASN A 148 23.43 -4.83 -14.29
C ASN A 148 21.97 -4.37 -14.40
N SER A 149 21.46 -4.32 -15.63
CA SER A 149 20.08 -4.00 -15.96
C SER A 149 19.29 -5.25 -16.34
N GLN A 150 19.49 -6.35 -15.61
CA GLN A 150 18.78 -7.59 -15.84
C GLN A 150 17.96 -7.97 -14.61
N ILE A 151 16.74 -8.46 -14.82
CA ILE A 151 15.87 -8.98 -13.78
C ILE A 151 15.64 -10.46 -14.03
N ARG A 152 15.91 -11.29 -13.03
CA ARG A 152 15.43 -12.67 -12.97
C ARG A 152 13.99 -12.67 -12.48
N PHE A 153 13.09 -13.14 -13.32
CA PHE A 153 11.67 -13.26 -13.05
C PHE A 153 11.35 -14.71 -12.71
N LEU A 154 10.96 -14.95 -11.46
CA LEU A 154 10.61 -16.27 -10.95
C LEU A 154 9.11 -16.34 -10.67
N GLN A 155 8.49 -17.42 -11.17
CA GLN A 155 7.19 -17.87 -10.70
C GLN A 155 7.41 -19.19 -9.96
N LEU A 156 7.15 -19.24 -8.65
CA LEU A 156 7.38 -20.44 -7.83
C LEU A 156 6.05 -21.06 -7.40
N ASN A 157 6.01 -22.39 -7.30
CA ASN A 157 4.89 -23.12 -6.71
C ASN A 157 5.04 -23.21 -5.16
N ALA A 158 4.15 -23.96 -4.50
CA ALA A 158 4.18 -24.14 -3.04
C ALA A 158 5.43 -24.92 -2.54
N ASP A 159 5.98 -25.78 -3.40
CA ASP A 159 7.23 -26.52 -3.16
C ASP A 159 8.48 -25.70 -3.48
N LEU A 160 8.31 -24.40 -3.77
CA LEU A 160 9.37 -23.49 -4.18
C LEU A 160 10.14 -23.92 -5.44
N LYS A 161 9.54 -24.78 -6.27
CA LYS A 161 10.07 -25.14 -7.58
C LYS A 161 9.68 -24.08 -8.61
N PRO A 162 10.63 -23.58 -9.42
CA PRO A 162 10.32 -22.67 -10.50
C PRO A 162 9.36 -23.32 -11.51
N GLN A 163 8.23 -22.65 -11.72
CA GLN A 163 7.32 -22.92 -12.84
C GLN A 163 7.70 -22.06 -14.04
N LYS A 164 8.24 -20.87 -13.78
CA LYS A 164 8.92 -20.01 -14.75
C LYS A 164 10.16 -19.42 -14.11
N ASP A 165 11.23 -19.35 -14.88
CA ASP A 165 12.51 -18.75 -14.49
C ASP A 165 13.13 -18.14 -15.74
N THR A 166 12.99 -16.82 -15.88
CA THR A 166 13.44 -16.12 -17.08
C THR A 166 14.25 -14.88 -16.74
N MET A 167 15.23 -14.59 -17.57
CA MET A 167 16.01 -13.36 -17.48
C MET A 167 15.43 -12.32 -18.43
N ILE A 168 14.88 -11.26 -17.84
CA ILE A 168 14.40 -10.09 -18.55
C ILE A 168 15.55 -9.08 -18.65
N ASN A 169 15.85 -8.65 -19.87
CA ASN A 169 16.97 -7.77 -20.13
C ASN A 169 16.50 -6.33 -20.40
N PHE A 170 16.92 -5.39 -19.54
CA PHE A 170 16.74 -3.95 -19.71
C PHE A 170 18.06 -3.25 -20.07
N THR A 171 19.07 -3.98 -20.54
CA THR A 171 20.32 -3.39 -21.04
C THR A 171 20.03 -2.50 -22.24
N GLY A 172 20.56 -1.27 -22.22
CA GLY A 172 20.27 -0.24 -23.24
C GLY A 172 19.24 0.79 -22.80
N HIS A 173 18.49 0.55 -21.73
CA HIS A 173 17.67 1.57 -21.08
C HIS A 173 18.48 2.38 -20.07
N ASN A 174 18.15 3.67 -19.97
CA ASN A 174 18.84 4.60 -19.08
C ASN A 174 18.06 4.77 -17.78
N PHE A 175 18.63 4.32 -16.66
CA PHE A 175 18.07 4.57 -15.33
C PHE A 175 18.85 5.69 -14.65
N TYR A 176 18.19 6.45 -13.79
CA TYR A 176 18.79 7.62 -13.17
C TYR A 176 18.64 7.60 -11.66
N LEU A 177 19.72 7.94 -10.96
CA LEU A 177 19.75 8.12 -9.52
C LEU A 177 20.21 9.55 -9.20
N GLY A 178 19.38 10.30 -8.48
CA GLY A 178 19.65 11.70 -8.20
C GLY A 178 19.65 12.57 -9.47
N PRO A 179 20.32 13.74 -9.45
CA PRO A 179 20.11 14.75 -10.47
C PRO A 179 20.69 14.40 -11.84
N HIS A 180 21.77 13.63 -11.94
CA HIS A 180 22.48 13.40 -13.23
C HIS A 180 23.23 12.06 -13.33
N SER A 181 23.06 11.14 -12.38
CA SER A 181 23.83 9.89 -12.41
C SER A 181 23.03 8.82 -13.12
N GLN A 182 23.38 8.57 -14.39
CA GLN A 182 22.92 7.36 -15.06
C GLN A 182 23.52 6.14 -14.34
N VAL A 183 22.66 5.16 -14.07
CA VAL A 183 23.00 3.96 -13.30
C VAL A 183 22.38 2.71 -13.96
N SER A 184 22.79 1.53 -13.49
CA SER A 184 22.11 0.28 -13.82
C SER A 184 20.73 0.19 -13.15
N LEU A 185 19.85 -0.67 -13.67
CA LEU A 185 18.54 -0.93 -13.03
C LEU A 185 18.70 -1.43 -11.59
N ASN A 186 19.65 -2.34 -11.34
CA ASN A 186 19.93 -2.81 -9.98
C ASN A 186 20.23 -1.66 -9.02
N GLN A 187 21.07 -0.70 -9.43
CA GLN A 187 21.37 0.48 -8.61
C GLN A 187 20.16 1.42 -8.43
N ALA A 188 19.33 1.59 -9.46
CA ALA A 188 18.08 2.35 -9.34
C ALA A 188 17.05 1.66 -8.43
N LEU A 189 17.09 0.33 -8.35
CA LEU A 189 16.26 -0.48 -7.45
C LEU A 189 16.84 -0.59 -6.04
N GLN A 190 18.13 -0.31 -5.83
CA GLN A 190 18.78 -0.35 -4.52
C GLN A 190 18.41 0.88 -3.69
N ASP A 191 17.63 0.67 -2.62
CA ASP A 191 17.54 1.63 -1.52
C ASP A 191 17.10 0.91 -0.23
N SER A 192 17.48 1.50 0.89
CA SER A 192 17.22 1.06 2.26
C SER A 192 15.75 0.83 2.60
N VAL A 193 14.82 1.46 1.85
CA VAL A 193 13.38 1.29 2.02
C VAL A 193 12.86 0.18 1.09
N PRO A 194 11.92 -0.68 1.48
CA PRO A 194 11.30 -1.60 0.52
C PRO A 194 10.46 -0.88 -0.54
N MET A 195 10.32 -1.50 -1.72
CA MET A 195 9.39 -1.01 -2.75
C MET A 195 7.95 -1.02 -2.20
N THR A 196 7.19 0.02 -2.51
CA THR A 196 5.85 0.23 -1.95
C THR A 196 4.75 -0.20 -2.91
N TYR A 197 3.89 -1.12 -2.49
CA TYR A 197 2.68 -1.48 -3.25
C TYR A 197 1.66 -0.35 -3.24
N ILE A 198 1.17 0.05 -4.40
CA ILE A 198 0.01 0.93 -4.55
C ILE A 198 -1.10 0.17 -5.27
N GLU A 199 -2.29 0.15 -4.67
CA GLU A 199 -3.49 -0.37 -5.33
C GLU A 199 -3.99 0.71 -6.30
N MET A 200 -3.92 0.43 -7.60
CA MET A 200 -4.31 1.38 -8.63
C MET A 200 -5.79 1.74 -8.49
N ASN A 201 -6.12 3.03 -8.70
CA ASN A 201 -7.48 3.56 -8.63
C ASN A 201 -8.14 3.47 -7.24
N GLN A 202 -7.38 3.25 -6.18
CA GLN A 202 -7.88 3.29 -4.80
C GLN A 202 -7.23 4.44 -4.03
N PRO A 203 -7.96 5.07 -3.09
CA PRO A 203 -7.37 6.07 -2.21
C PRO A 203 -6.23 5.46 -1.39
N THR A 204 -5.12 6.18 -1.31
CA THR A 204 -3.93 5.84 -0.53
C THR A 204 -3.47 7.06 0.24
N ASP A 205 -2.60 6.88 1.24
CA ASP A 205 -2.04 8.01 1.95
C ASP A 205 -0.84 8.65 1.25
N LEU A 206 -0.64 9.95 1.52
CA LEU A 206 0.37 10.75 0.83
C LEU A 206 1.79 10.26 1.12
N LEU A 207 2.07 9.78 2.35
CA LEU A 207 3.41 9.33 2.71
C LEU A 207 3.76 8.00 2.05
N LYS A 208 2.77 7.14 1.81
CA LYS A 208 2.90 5.91 1.03
C LYS A 208 3.06 6.22 -0.45
N ALA A 209 2.24 7.13 -1.00
CA ALA A 209 2.38 7.58 -2.39
C ALA A 209 3.73 8.27 -2.65
N ALA A 210 4.30 8.96 -1.65
CA ALA A 210 5.59 9.62 -1.73
C ALA A 210 6.81 8.69 -1.82
N ALA A 211 6.62 7.36 -1.79
CA ALA A 211 7.71 6.42 -2.03
C ALA A 211 8.31 6.64 -3.43
N GLN A 212 9.64 6.60 -3.54
CA GLN A 212 10.33 6.77 -4.82
C GLN A 212 10.24 5.53 -5.71
N ARG A 213 10.08 4.34 -5.11
CA ARG A 213 9.94 3.08 -5.82
C ARG A 213 8.60 2.48 -5.46
N LYS A 214 7.71 2.39 -6.45
CA LYS A 214 6.37 1.85 -6.27
C LYS A 214 6.15 0.72 -7.27
N TYR A 215 5.29 -0.22 -6.88
CA TYR A 215 4.77 -1.20 -7.81
C TYR A 215 3.25 -1.30 -7.73
N TYR A 216 2.67 -1.73 -8.84
CA TYR A 216 1.25 -1.86 -9.06
C TYR A 216 1.01 -3.19 -9.77
N ILE A 217 -0.11 -3.84 -9.47
CA ILE A 217 -0.54 -5.02 -10.19
C ILE A 217 -1.95 -4.73 -10.68
N HIS A 218 -2.12 -4.67 -11.99
CA HIS A 218 -3.40 -4.37 -12.63
C HIS A 218 -3.52 -5.17 -13.93
N ASN A 219 -4.65 -5.85 -14.13
CA ASN A 219 -4.94 -6.68 -15.31
C ASN A 219 -3.80 -7.63 -15.72
N ASP A 220 -3.28 -8.42 -14.76
CA ASP A 220 -2.16 -9.34 -14.97
C ASP A 220 -0.84 -8.69 -15.42
N VAL A 221 -0.70 -7.38 -15.27
CA VAL A 221 0.55 -6.65 -15.54
C VAL A 221 1.13 -6.11 -14.23
N LEU A 222 2.42 -6.36 -14.01
CA LEU A 222 3.21 -5.70 -12.99
C LEU A 222 3.77 -4.40 -13.56
N TYR A 223 3.46 -3.28 -12.92
CA TYR A 223 4.09 -2.00 -13.19
C TYR A 223 5.04 -1.62 -12.07
N ILE A 224 6.20 -1.07 -12.41
CA ILE A 224 7.18 -0.50 -11.47
C ILE A 224 7.44 0.93 -11.91
N THR A 225 7.27 1.88 -11.00
CA THR A 225 7.63 3.29 -11.22
C THR A 225 8.82 3.66 -10.34
N LEU A 226 9.83 4.28 -10.94
CA LEU A 226 11.00 4.80 -10.27
C LEU A 226 11.02 6.33 -10.40
N ASP A 227 10.92 7.01 -9.26
CA ASP A 227 11.10 8.46 -9.10
C ASP A 227 12.41 8.74 -8.35
N THR A 228 13.46 7.99 -8.69
CA THR A 228 14.79 8.07 -8.05
C THR A 228 15.62 9.23 -8.60
N SER A 229 15.23 9.76 -9.75
CA SER A 229 15.80 10.97 -10.33
C SER A 229 14.80 12.12 -10.26
N ASN A 230 15.35 13.34 -10.20
CA ASN A 230 14.54 14.51 -10.45
C ASN A 230 14.34 14.73 -11.95
N GLN A 231 14.94 14.01 -12.89
CA GLN A 231 14.82 14.31 -14.33
C GLN A 231 13.64 13.61 -14.99
N SER A 232 13.38 12.37 -14.59
CA SER A 232 12.37 11.50 -15.19
C SER A 232 11.68 10.64 -14.15
N THR A 233 10.51 10.13 -14.51
CA THR A 233 9.95 8.92 -13.91
C THR A 233 10.21 7.78 -14.89
N GLU A 234 10.92 6.75 -14.47
CA GLU A 234 11.02 5.52 -15.25
C GLU A 234 9.86 4.58 -14.92
N VAL A 235 9.24 4.00 -15.94
CA VAL A 235 8.15 3.04 -15.80
C VAL A 235 8.52 1.76 -16.53
N LEU A 236 8.51 0.65 -15.80
CA LEU A 236 8.69 -0.69 -16.34
C LEU A 236 7.36 -1.42 -16.23
N SER A 237 6.97 -2.14 -17.27
CA SER A 237 5.85 -3.09 -17.19
C SER A 237 6.32 -4.49 -17.54
N ILE A 238 5.72 -5.49 -16.89
CA ILE A 238 5.94 -6.91 -17.16
C ILE A 238 4.57 -7.59 -17.17
N ASP A 239 4.17 -8.14 -18.31
CA ASP A 239 2.99 -9.01 -18.39
C ASP A 239 3.27 -10.33 -17.63
N LEU A 240 2.46 -10.66 -16.64
CA LEU A 240 2.68 -11.82 -15.78
C LEU A 240 2.41 -13.17 -16.48
N THR A 241 1.76 -13.13 -17.64
CA THR A 241 1.41 -14.29 -18.46
C THR A 241 2.41 -14.48 -19.60
N THR A 242 2.60 -13.47 -20.46
CA THR A 242 3.47 -13.52 -21.64
C THR A 242 4.92 -13.18 -21.34
N GLN A 243 5.19 -12.46 -20.24
CA GLN A 243 6.49 -11.89 -19.88
C GLN A 243 6.98 -10.82 -20.86
N GLU A 244 6.10 -10.31 -21.72
CA GLU A 244 6.41 -9.14 -22.52
C GLU A 244 6.65 -7.94 -21.60
N THR A 245 7.65 -7.14 -21.96
CA THR A 245 8.07 -6.00 -21.16
C THR A 245 8.04 -4.72 -21.95
N THR A 246 7.73 -3.63 -21.25
CA THR A 246 7.89 -2.29 -21.79
C THR A 246 8.70 -1.43 -20.83
N TYR A 247 9.34 -0.42 -21.40
CA TYR A 247 10.08 0.59 -20.67
C TYR A 247 9.72 1.95 -21.25
N ALA A 248 9.41 2.90 -20.38
CA ALA A 248 9.22 4.29 -20.73
C ALA A 248 9.90 5.20 -19.71
N SER A 249 10.44 6.32 -20.19
CA SER A 249 11.01 7.38 -19.34
C SER A 249 10.26 8.66 -19.62
N TYR A 250 9.57 9.17 -18.60
CA TYR A 250 8.74 10.36 -18.72
C TYR A 250 9.44 11.54 -18.06
N PRO A 251 9.73 12.62 -18.81
CA PRO A 251 10.37 13.79 -18.23
C PRO A 251 9.49 14.39 -17.14
N GLN A 252 10.09 14.67 -15.99
CA GLN A 252 9.41 15.32 -14.87
C GLN A 252 8.92 16.71 -15.30
N PRO A 253 7.84 17.23 -14.70
CA PRO A 253 7.15 18.43 -15.20
C PRO A 253 7.83 19.76 -14.79
N PHE A 254 9.09 19.94 -15.20
CA PHE A 254 9.84 21.20 -15.06
C PHE A 254 10.88 21.38 -16.17
N ASN A 255 11.22 22.63 -16.47
CA ASN A 255 12.04 22.98 -17.64
C ASN A 255 13.56 23.06 -17.37
N LYS A 256 14.01 23.09 -16.10
CA LYS A 256 15.44 23.15 -15.72
C LYS A 256 15.76 22.40 -14.42
N PRO A 257 16.66 21.40 -14.44
CA PRO A 257 17.06 20.70 -13.22
C PRO A 257 17.72 21.68 -12.26
N ARG A 258 17.15 21.85 -11.07
CA ARG A 258 17.83 22.56 -9.99
C ARG A 258 18.65 21.53 -9.21
N LEU A 259 19.95 21.79 -9.10
CA LEU A 259 20.91 20.94 -8.36
C LEU A 259 20.53 20.77 -6.87
N ASN A 260 19.70 21.67 -6.32
CA ASN A 260 19.31 21.68 -4.91
C ASN A 260 17.80 21.49 -4.75
N HIS A 261 17.41 20.26 -4.41
CA HIS A 261 16.14 19.86 -3.77
C HIS A 261 14.81 20.31 -4.40
N PRO A 262 14.50 19.99 -5.66
CA PRO A 262 13.11 19.76 -6.02
C PRO A 262 12.66 18.36 -5.61
N GLY A 263 11.47 18.27 -5.04
CA GLY A 263 10.78 16.99 -4.88
C GLY A 263 10.00 16.67 -6.14
N SER A 264 10.14 15.46 -6.69
CA SER A 264 9.23 14.94 -7.70
C SER A 264 8.71 13.59 -7.27
N ASN A 265 7.51 13.26 -7.72
CA ASN A 265 6.90 11.96 -7.51
C ASN A 265 5.84 11.71 -8.57
N SER A 266 5.57 10.45 -8.85
CA SER A 266 4.53 10.05 -9.77
C SER A 266 3.58 9.03 -9.16
N LEU A 267 2.42 8.85 -9.79
CA LEU A 267 1.47 7.79 -9.49
C LEU A 267 0.86 7.27 -10.79
N LEU A 268 0.75 5.96 -10.94
CA LEU A 268 -0.07 5.35 -11.98
C LEU A 268 -1.54 5.32 -11.55
N PHE A 269 -2.41 5.80 -12.43
CA PHE A 269 -3.86 5.88 -12.24
C PHE A 269 -4.55 5.63 -13.59
N ASP A 270 -5.38 4.61 -13.69
CA ASP A 270 -6.15 4.30 -14.91
C ASP A 270 -5.29 4.29 -16.19
N ASN A 271 -4.17 3.55 -16.12
CA ASN A 271 -3.08 3.50 -17.11
C ASN A 271 -2.40 4.83 -17.48
N LYS A 272 -2.82 5.94 -16.86
CA LYS A 272 -2.23 7.27 -17.01
C LYS A 272 -1.17 7.49 -15.95
N LEU A 273 -0.23 8.40 -16.26
CA LEU A 273 0.79 8.81 -15.31
C LEU A 273 0.47 10.20 -14.77
N VAL A 274 0.30 10.30 -13.45
CA VAL A 274 0.19 11.58 -12.76
C VAL A 274 1.56 11.91 -12.19
N GLN A 275 2.22 12.95 -12.70
CA GLN A 275 3.50 13.44 -12.18
C GLN A 275 3.30 14.75 -11.43
N ALA A 276 4.00 14.91 -10.32
CA ALA A 276 4.02 16.16 -9.57
C ALA A 276 5.46 16.59 -9.29
N TYR A 277 5.71 17.88 -9.49
CA TYR A 277 6.97 18.54 -9.19
C TYR A 277 6.74 19.65 -8.17
N PHE A 278 7.59 19.69 -7.16
CA PHE A 278 7.48 20.54 -5.99
C PHE A 278 8.69 21.47 -5.89
N ASP A 279 8.45 22.78 -5.99
CA ASP A 279 9.42 23.85 -5.75
C ASP A 279 8.87 24.85 -4.71
N LYS A 280 9.76 25.66 -4.14
CA LYS A 280 9.39 26.74 -3.23
C LYS A 280 8.52 27.83 -3.88
N GLN A 281 8.59 27.96 -5.21
CA GLN A 281 7.89 29.00 -5.97
C GLN A 281 6.59 28.48 -6.59
N PHE A 282 6.56 27.21 -6.98
CA PHE A 282 5.42 26.60 -7.65
C PHE A 282 5.36 25.09 -7.42
N ILE A 283 4.17 24.54 -7.61
CA ILE A 283 3.94 23.11 -7.77
C ILE A 283 3.28 22.90 -9.13
N THR A 284 3.79 21.95 -9.90
CA THR A 284 3.23 21.56 -11.20
C THR A 284 2.78 20.12 -11.12
N ILE A 285 1.57 19.84 -11.61
CA ILE A 285 1.01 18.49 -11.73
C ILE A 285 0.68 18.28 -13.20
N VAL A 286 1.13 17.17 -13.78
CA VAL A 286 0.84 16.80 -15.17
C VAL A 286 0.21 15.43 -15.19
N LEU A 287 -0.95 15.34 -15.85
CA LEU A 287 -1.58 14.07 -16.21
C LEU A 287 -1.13 13.75 -17.63
N ARG A 288 -0.51 12.58 -17.81
CA ARG A 288 -0.07 12.07 -19.11
C ARG A 288 -0.91 10.87 -19.52
N ASP A 289 -1.14 10.72 -20.81
CA ASP A 289 -1.73 9.51 -21.37
C ASP A 289 -0.75 8.32 -21.35
N GLU A 290 -1.20 7.19 -21.90
CA GLU A 290 -0.42 5.96 -21.99
C GLU A 290 0.80 6.11 -22.90
N GLN A 291 0.78 7.07 -23.82
CA GLN A 291 1.87 7.39 -24.74
C GLN A 291 2.88 8.36 -24.11
N GLY A 292 2.55 8.96 -22.96
CA GLY A 292 3.36 9.92 -22.26
C GLY A 292 3.09 11.37 -22.60
N GLU A 293 2.11 11.65 -23.44
CA GLU A 293 1.78 13.01 -23.84
C GLU A 293 0.97 13.72 -22.74
N PRO A 294 1.28 14.99 -22.41
CA PRO A 294 0.51 15.75 -21.44
C PRO A 294 -0.95 15.94 -21.88
N ILE A 295 -1.89 15.39 -21.13
CA ILE A 295 -3.34 15.63 -21.31
C ILE A 295 -3.74 16.95 -20.64
N LYS A 296 -3.27 17.16 -19.40
CA LYS A 296 -3.63 18.33 -18.59
C LYS A 296 -2.50 18.69 -17.65
N THR A 297 -2.27 19.99 -17.48
CA THR A 297 -1.28 20.54 -16.55
C THR A 297 -1.96 21.49 -15.58
N TYR A 298 -1.71 21.30 -14.29
CA TYR A 298 -2.14 22.18 -13.22
C TYR A 298 -0.93 22.83 -12.58
N GLN A 299 -1.03 24.11 -12.26
CA GLN A 299 0.05 24.83 -11.60
C GLN A 299 -0.47 25.68 -10.45
N MET A 300 0.19 25.54 -9.30
CA MET A 300 0.02 26.42 -8.15
C MET A 300 1.27 27.28 -7.98
N THR A 301 1.07 28.57 -7.75
CA THR A 301 2.08 29.52 -7.30
C THR A 301 1.64 30.18 -6.00
N LYS A 302 2.44 31.10 -5.46
CA LYS A 302 2.04 31.89 -4.29
C LYS A 302 0.77 32.72 -4.54
N ASP A 303 0.52 33.11 -5.79
CA ASP A 303 -0.55 34.05 -6.17
C ASP A 303 -1.75 33.34 -6.84
N HIS A 304 -1.52 32.22 -7.52
CA HIS A 304 -2.53 31.53 -8.36
C HIS A 304 -2.64 30.04 -8.02
N ALA A 305 -3.85 29.48 -7.93
CA ALA A 305 -4.06 28.04 -7.75
C ALA A 305 -5.51 27.65 -8.11
N ASP A 306 -5.93 27.97 -9.32
CA ASP A 306 -7.35 28.00 -9.73
C ASP A 306 -7.93 26.60 -10.00
N PHE A 307 -7.28 25.57 -9.47
CA PHE A 307 -7.73 24.18 -9.54
C PHE A 307 -7.92 23.55 -8.16
N ILE A 308 -7.57 24.21 -7.05
CA ILE A 308 -7.72 23.62 -5.70
C ILE A 308 -9.16 23.79 -5.23
N THR A 309 -9.92 22.69 -5.20
CA THR A 309 -11.34 22.70 -4.79
C THR A 309 -11.55 22.22 -3.35
N GLY A 310 -10.71 21.30 -2.84
CA GLY A 310 -10.80 20.73 -1.49
C GLY A 310 -10.03 21.50 -0.40
N GLY A 311 -9.38 22.62 -0.78
CA GLY A 311 -8.56 23.43 0.10
C GLY A 311 -7.17 22.85 0.40
N MET A 312 -6.43 23.54 1.27
CA MET A 312 -5.10 23.15 1.74
C MET A 312 -5.13 22.90 3.24
N VAL A 313 -4.60 21.77 3.68
CA VAL A 313 -4.62 21.35 5.08
C VAL A 313 -3.24 20.90 5.56
N SER A 314 -2.99 21.20 6.83
CA SER A 314 -1.89 20.66 7.61
C SER A 314 -2.42 19.50 8.44
N ILE A 315 -1.83 18.33 8.28
CA ILE A 315 -2.11 17.14 9.10
C ILE A 315 -0.90 16.92 10.00
N SER A 316 -1.09 16.86 11.31
CA SER A 316 0.02 16.70 12.25
C SER A 316 -0.28 15.66 13.32
N ASN A 317 0.72 14.79 13.55
CA ASN A 317 0.67 13.74 14.54
C ASN A 317 2.03 13.54 15.23
N ILE A 318 2.65 14.64 15.66
CA ILE A 318 4.02 14.66 16.17
C ILE A 318 4.18 13.78 17.42
N ARG A 319 3.13 13.67 18.23
CA ARG A 319 3.14 12.87 19.48
C ARG A 319 2.85 11.39 19.26
N GLY A 320 2.56 10.95 18.03
CA GLY A 320 2.11 9.57 17.77
C GLY A 320 0.83 9.24 18.53
N LEU A 321 -0.05 10.23 18.70
CA LEU A 321 -1.37 10.02 19.27
C LEU A 321 -2.28 9.60 18.13
N TYR A 322 -3.23 8.70 18.35
CA TYR A 322 -4.05 8.21 17.24
C TYR A 322 -4.84 9.32 16.51
N LYS A 323 -5.04 10.49 17.13
CA LYS A 323 -5.77 11.62 16.55
C LYS A 323 -4.85 12.52 15.73
N ASP A 324 -5.08 12.54 14.42
CA ASP A 324 -4.51 13.55 13.53
C ASP A 324 -5.13 14.92 13.81
N LYS A 325 -4.29 15.94 13.89
CA LYS A 325 -4.73 17.32 13.96
C LYS A 325 -4.70 17.92 12.56
N TYR A 326 -5.89 18.19 12.04
CA TYR A 326 -6.11 18.93 10.80
C TYR A 326 -6.19 20.42 11.12
N ALA A 327 -5.44 21.23 10.38
CA ALA A 327 -5.50 22.68 10.46
C ALA A 327 -5.47 23.25 9.03
N PRO A 328 -6.43 24.11 8.63
CA PRO A 328 -6.37 24.77 7.34
C PRO A 328 -5.03 25.52 7.15
N ILE A 329 -4.51 25.52 5.93
CA ILE A 329 -3.40 26.37 5.51
C ILE A 329 -4.00 27.47 4.65
N GLU A 330 -4.15 28.67 5.21
CA GLU A 330 -4.85 29.77 4.51
C GLU A 330 -4.04 30.34 3.34
N LYS A 331 -2.71 30.41 3.49
CA LYS A 331 -1.82 31.04 2.51
C LYS A 331 -1.07 29.99 1.69
N ARG A 332 -1.16 30.09 0.35
CA ARG A 332 -0.40 29.25 -0.60
C ARG A 332 1.11 29.33 -0.38
N SER A 333 1.62 30.52 -0.04
CA SER A 333 3.04 30.69 0.32
C SER A 333 3.48 29.82 1.50
N ASN A 334 2.61 29.60 2.49
CA ASN A 334 2.89 28.70 3.61
C ASN A 334 2.86 27.23 3.18
N PHE A 335 1.98 26.87 2.24
CA PHE A 335 1.95 25.53 1.64
C PHE A 335 3.25 25.24 0.87
N LEU A 336 3.65 26.15 -0.02
CA LEU A 336 4.89 26.05 -0.81
C LEU A 336 6.15 26.04 0.08
N LEU A 337 6.16 26.82 1.16
CA LEU A 337 7.26 26.80 2.13
C LEU A 337 7.39 25.44 2.84
N ARG A 338 6.27 24.78 3.13
CA ARG A 338 6.26 23.43 3.70
C ARG A 338 6.69 22.38 2.69
N ALA A 339 6.33 22.53 1.42
CA ALA A 339 6.86 21.71 0.34
C ALA A 339 8.38 21.80 0.29
N LYS A 340 8.94 23.01 0.23
CA LYS A 340 10.39 23.25 0.21
C LYS A 340 11.15 22.54 1.36
N ASN A 341 10.57 22.52 2.56
CA ASN A 341 11.23 22.00 3.76
C ASN A 341 10.86 20.53 4.06
N ALA A 342 10.27 19.82 3.10
CA ALA A 342 9.86 18.43 3.27
C ALA A 342 10.93 17.45 2.76
N SER A 343 10.93 16.25 3.32
CA SER A 343 11.72 15.13 2.82
C SER A 343 10.92 14.18 1.93
N LEU A 344 9.58 14.27 1.95
CA LEU A 344 8.68 13.41 1.19
C LEU A 344 7.68 14.26 0.40
N TYR A 345 7.41 13.84 -0.83
CA TYR A 345 6.55 14.53 -1.80
C TYR A 345 5.69 13.48 -2.48
N GLY A 346 4.38 13.70 -2.57
CA GLY A 346 3.47 12.70 -3.10
C GLY A 346 2.37 13.32 -3.94
N VAL A 347 1.87 12.53 -4.88
CA VAL A 347 0.64 12.77 -5.61
C VAL A 347 -0.21 11.52 -5.57
N ILE A 348 -1.51 11.71 -5.42
CA ILE A 348 -2.52 10.66 -5.31
C ILE A 348 -3.62 11.00 -6.33
N ALA A 349 -4.15 9.98 -6.99
CA ALA A 349 -5.29 10.06 -7.87
C ALA A 349 -6.17 8.83 -7.68
N TYR A 350 -7.48 9.03 -7.51
CA TYR A 350 -8.45 7.94 -7.44
C TYR A 350 -9.84 8.41 -7.90
N PRO A 351 -10.70 7.50 -8.39
CA PRO A 351 -12.03 7.85 -8.82
C PRO A 351 -12.99 7.95 -7.61
N VAL A 352 -13.92 8.89 -7.65
CA VAL A 352 -15.02 9.03 -6.70
C VAL A 352 -16.29 9.37 -7.46
N GLY A 353 -17.15 8.38 -7.69
CA GLY A 353 -18.28 8.54 -8.61
C GLY A 353 -17.78 8.85 -10.01
N ASP A 354 -18.29 9.91 -10.62
CA ASP A 354 -17.87 10.37 -11.96
C ASP A 354 -16.70 11.36 -11.93
N HIS A 355 -16.09 11.56 -10.75
CA HIS A 355 -14.99 12.50 -10.54
C HIS A 355 -13.67 11.78 -10.31
N ILE A 356 -12.58 12.49 -10.57
CA ILE A 356 -11.23 12.11 -10.15
C ILE A 356 -10.81 13.02 -9.01
N VAL A 357 -10.48 12.45 -7.87
CA VAL A 357 -9.88 13.20 -6.77
C VAL A 357 -8.36 13.13 -6.92
N LEU A 358 -7.73 14.29 -7.10
CA LEU A 358 -6.28 14.43 -6.96
C LEU A 358 -5.95 15.02 -5.60
N GLN A 359 -5.01 14.39 -4.90
CA GLN A 359 -4.41 14.95 -3.71
C GLN A 359 -2.90 15.03 -3.88
N PHE A 360 -2.29 16.08 -3.38
CA PHE A 360 -0.85 16.26 -3.53
C PHE A 360 -0.29 17.10 -2.40
N GLY A 361 1.00 16.97 -2.16
CA GLY A 361 1.65 17.74 -1.12
C GLY A 361 2.95 17.15 -0.64
N SER A 362 3.29 17.49 0.59
CA SER A 362 4.58 17.15 1.17
C SER A 362 4.48 16.70 2.62
N GLY A 363 5.50 15.98 3.09
CA GLY A 363 5.52 15.45 4.44
C GLY A 363 6.92 15.29 5.04
N ASN A 364 6.96 15.26 6.36
CA ASN A 364 8.15 14.98 7.16
C ASN A 364 7.81 13.94 8.23
N ARG A 365 8.71 12.97 8.45
CA ARG A 365 8.65 12.05 9.60
C ARG A 365 9.40 12.70 10.77
N THR A 366 8.81 12.73 11.96
CA THR A 366 9.32 13.54 13.09
C THR A 366 10.44 12.89 13.90
N LYS A 367 10.91 11.69 13.54
CA LYS A 367 12.13 11.07 14.07
C LYS A 367 12.86 10.30 12.95
N PRO A 368 14.21 10.32 12.91
CA PRO A 368 14.96 9.39 12.07
C PRO A 368 14.58 7.96 12.46
N PHE A 369 14.41 7.13 11.44
CA PHE A 369 13.82 5.81 11.50
C PHE A 369 14.74 4.79 12.20
N ALA A 370 15.11 5.03 13.45
CA ALA A 370 15.79 4.03 14.27
C ALA A 370 14.75 2.99 14.72
N ARG A 371 14.75 1.84 14.03
CA ARG A 371 14.25 0.53 14.51
C ARG A 371 12.87 0.53 15.20
N ASN A 372 11.85 1.14 14.59
CA ASN A 372 10.46 0.73 14.83
C ASN A 372 9.99 -0.17 13.68
N PHE A 373 10.67 -1.31 13.54
CA PHE A 373 10.38 -2.41 12.61
C PHE A 373 8.99 -3.04 12.80
N PHE A 374 8.23 -2.65 13.84
CA PHE A 374 7.03 -3.36 14.27
C PHE A 374 5.70 -2.86 13.69
N PHE A 375 5.68 -1.76 12.93
CA PHE A 375 4.43 -1.25 12.32
C PHE A 375 4.50 -1.04 10.80
N ASP A 376 5.70 -1.02 10.20
CA ASP A 376 5.91 -0.83 8.75
C ASP A 376 6.31 -2.11 8.01
N ALA A 377 6.70 -3.18 8.72
CA ALA A 377 6.85 -4.48 8.08
C ALA A 377 5.45 -4.94 7.62
N PHE A 378 5.32 -5.43 6.38
CA PHE A 378 4.13 -6.07 5.79
C PHE A 378 3.19 -5.21 4.93
N ILE A 379 3.72 -4.37 4.03
CA ILE A 379 2.92 -3.72 2.97
C ILE A 379 2.84 -4.55 1.66
N ASN A 380 3.57 -5.66 1.53
CA ASN A 380 3.58 -6.44 0.29
C ASN A 380 2.72 -7.72 0.33
N GLY A 381 2.02 -7.99 1.44
CA GLY A 381 1.05 -9.08 1.60
C GLY A 381 -0.39 -8.58 1.83
N PRO A 382 -1.40 -9.46 1.78
CA PRO A 382 -2.79 -9.08 1.51
C PRO A 382 -3.40 -8.24 2.62
N ARG A 383 -3.60 -6.96 2.27
CA ARG A 383 -4.64 -6.04 2.73
C ARG A 383 -4.61 -5.58 4.20
N THR A 384 -3.48 -5.06 4.66
CA THR A 384 -3.48 -4.16 5.84
C THR A 384 -3.33 -2.69 5.41
N ASN A 385 -4.41 -1.91 5.60
CA ASN A 385 -4.38 -0.45 5.45
C ASN A 385 -4.01 0.18 6.80
N LYS A 386 -3.13 1.19 6.79
CA LYS A 386 -2.71 1.90 8.01
C LYS A 386 -3.88 2.72 8.60
N PHE A 387 -4.15 2.56 9.91
CA PHE A 387 -5.19 3.30 10.66
C PHE A 387 -4.82 4.74 11.02
N ASN A 388 -3.58 5.11 10.75
CA ASN A 388 -3.08 6.43 11.02
C ASN A 388 -1.96 6.67 10.02
N PRO A 389 -2.35 6.99 8.76
CA PRO A 389 -1.38 7.15 7.69
C PRO A 389 -0.31 8.19 8.02
N TYR A 390 -0.64 9.13 8.89
CA TYR A 390 0.21 10.25 9.28
C TYR A 390 0.82 10.12 10.67
N PHE A 391 0.85 8.93 11.27
CA PHE A 391 1.45 8.68 12.59
C PHE A 391 2.90 9.20 12.66
N LYS A 392 3.21 10.02 13.68
CA LYS A 392 4.54 10.64 13.85
C LYS A 392 5.03 11.39 12.61
N SER A 393 4.11 12.08 11.94
CA SER A 393 4.42 12.89 10.76
C SER A 393 3.76 14.26 10.84
N VAL A 394 4.25 15.14 9.98
CA VAL A 394 3.60 16.40 9.62
C VAL A 394 3.47 16.42 8.11
N VAL A 395 2.25 16.61 7.62
CA VAL A 395 1.90 16.60 6.19
C VAL A 395 1.18 17.90 5.83
N ALA A 396 1.51 18.45 4.68
CA ALA A 396 0.72 19.47 4.00
C ALA A 396 0.06 18.79 2.79
N LEU A 397 -1.26 18.87 2.70
CA LEU A 397 -2.05 18.23 1.64
C LEU A 397 -2.97 19.27 1.01
N ALA A 398 -2.99 19.31 -0.32
CA ALA A 398 -3.98 20.04 -1.11
C ALA A 398 -4.80 19.02 -1.89
N SER A 399 -6.07 19.32 -2.13
CA SER A 399 -6.97 18.41 -2.83
C SER A 399 -7.75 19.14 -3.92
N THR A 400 -8.01 18.45 -5.02
CA THR A 400 -8.88 18.89 -6.10
C THR A 400 -9.76 17.74 -6.56
N ALA A 401 -10.99 18.07 -6.94
CA ALA A 401 -11.90 17.17 -7.62
C ALA A 401 -11.99 17.63 -9.07
N LEU A 402 -11.82 16.68 -9.98
CA LEU A 402 -11.88 16.91 -11.41
C LEU A 402 -13.10 16.20 -12.00
N ASP A 403 -13.78 16.85 -12.93
CA ASP A 403 -14.80 16.21 -13.76
C ASP A 403 -14.17 15.24 -14.78
N GLN A 404 -15.01 14.59 -15.59
CA GLN A 404 -14.57 13.66 -16.64
C GLN A 404 -13.72 14.33 -17.73
N GLN A 405 -13.82 15.65 -17.90
CA GLN A 405 -13.03 16.45 -18.84
C GLN A 405 -11.75 17.01 -18.20
N LEU A 406 -11.43 16.56 -16.99
CA LEU A 406 -10.28 17.01 -16.21
C LEU A 406 -10.32 18.53 -15.96
N ASN A 407 -11.51 19.08 -15.68
CA ASN A 407 -11.65 20.44 -15.18
C ASN A 407 -11.98 20.42 -13.68
N PRO A 408 -11.49 21.40 -12.91
CA PRO A 408 -11.78 21.49 -11.49
C PRO A 408 -13.28 21.71 -11.22
N ASP A 409 -13.89 20.87 -10.41
CA ASP A 409 -15.27 21.01 -9.96
C ASP A 409 -15.33 21.54 -8.52
N PHE A 410 -15.63 22.84 -8.39
CA PHE A 410 -15.75 23.53 -7.10
C PHE A 410 -17.05 23.21 -6.35
N SER A 411 -18.03 22.57 -7.01
CA SER A 411 -19.28 22.15 -6.38
C SER A 411 -19.16 20.78 -5.72
N PHE A 412 -18.20 19.97 -6.15
CA PHE A 412 -17.99 18.64 -5.62
C PHE A 412 -17.37 18.66 -4.22
N THR A 413 -18.00 17.97 -3.27
CA THR A 413 -17.46 17.79 -1.92
C THR A 413 -16.62 16.53 -1.86
N ILE A 414 -15.31 16.68 -1.76
CA ILE A 414 -14.38 15.55 -1.59
C ILE A 414 -14.73 14.82 -0.28
N PRO A 415 -15.07 13.51 -0.33
CA PRO A 415 -15.38 12.76 0.86
C PRO A 415 -14.21 12.78 1.84
N SER A 416 -14.47 13.09 3.11
CA SER A 416 -13.44 12.97 4.13
C SER A 416 -13.06 11.49 4.28
N GLU A 417 -11.80 11.13 4.04
CA GLU A 417 -11.28 9.76 4.24
C GLU A 417 -11.34 9.29 5.70
N ASP A 418 -11.75 10.15 6.64
CA ASP A 418 -11.68 9.95 8.09
C ASP A 418 -12.82 9.07 8.64
N LYS A 419 -13.00 7.86 8.05
CA LYS A 419 -13.88 6.79 8.59
C LYS A 419 -13.53 6.44 10.04
N LEU A 420 -12.30 6.73 10.47
CA LEU A 420 -11.79 6.46 11.82
C LEU A 420 -12.17 7.50 12.87
N ARG A 421 -12.32 8.77 12.49
CA ARG A 421 -12.92 9.78 13.37
C ARG A 421 -14.32 9.35 13.80
N ILE A 422 -15.13 8.85 12.87
CA ILE A 422 -16.49 8.38 13.13
C ILE A 422 -16.49 7.24 14.17
N LEU A 423 -15.55 6.29 14.07
CA LEU A 423 -15.44 5.19 15.04
C LEU A 423 -15.06 5.67 16.43
N ARG A 424 -14.09 6.57 16.54
CA ARG A 424 -13.58 7.05 17.83
C ARG A 424 -14.60 7.89 18.58
N THR A 425 -15.40 8.69 17.87
CA THR A 425 -16.49 9.45 18.48
C THR A 425 -17.70 8.57 18.81
N LYS A 426 -18.08 7.61 17.96
CA LYS A 426 -19.29 6.79 18.19
C LYS A 426 -19.16 5.75 19.32
N ARG A 427 -17.96 5.32 19.71
CA ARG A 427 -17.80 4.16 20.62
C ARG A 427 -16.97 4.39 21.87
N GLY A 428 -16.70 5.65 22.25
CA GLY A 428 -16.04 5.95 23.53
C GLY A 428 -14.71 5.21 23.72
N PHE A 429 -13.96 5.01 22.62
CA PHE A 429 -12.76 4.17 22.60
C PHE A 429 -11.64 4.74 23.49
N ARG A 430 -11.60 4.34 24.76
CA ARG A 430 -10.43 4.53 25.63
C ARG A 430 -9.39 3.45 25.32
N ILE A 431 -8.19 3.89 24.93
CA ILE A 431 -7.06 3.01 24.63
C ILE A 431 -6.35 2.71 25.95
N THR A 432 -6.49 1.49 26.47
CA THR A 432 -5.64 0.98 27.56
C THR A 432 -4.39 0.33 26.99
N SER A 433 -3.28 0.37 27.74
CA SER A 433 -1.93 -0.08 27.34
C SER A 433 -1.80 -1.59 27.05
N ASN A 434 -2.80 -2.40 27.39
CA ASN A 434 -2.71 -3.87 27.41
C ASN A 434 -3.39 -4.53 26.20
N LYS A 435 -3.54 -3.81 25.08
CA LYS A 435 -4.28 -4.28 23.90
C LYS A 435 -3.40 -4.31 22.65
N TYR A 436 -3.27 -5.48 22.02
CA TYR A 436 -2.74 -5.62 20.66
C TYR A 436 -3.83 -5.25 19.66
N LYS A 437 -3.49 -4.49 18.62
CA LYS A 437 -4.47 -3.83 17.75
C LYS A 437 -3.99 -3.84 16.31
N LEU A 438 -4.82 -4.31 15.40
CA LEU A 438 -4.53 -4.41 13.97
C LEU A 438 -5.74 -4.00 13.15
N VAL A 439 -5.52 -3.69 11.88
CA VAL A 439 -6.55 -3.26 10.96
C VAL A 439 -6.35 -4.03 9.69
N LEU A 440 -7.45 -4.57 9.21
CA LEU A 440 -7.46 -5.49 8.10
C LEU A 440 -8.71 -5.23 7.27
N LYS A 441 -8.56 -5.34 5.95
CA LYS A 441 -9.70 -5.39 5.04
C LYS A 441 -9.97 -6.87 4.76
N ILE A 442 -11.16 -7.33 5.15
CA ILE A 442 -11.66 -8.66 4.81
C ILE A 442 -12.77 -8.47 3.80
N ASN A 443 -12.58 -9.02 2.61
CA ASN A 443 -13.43 -8.76 1.45
C ASN A 443 -13.49 -7.24 1.18
N ASP A 444 -14.67 -6.63 1.18
CA ASP A 444 -14.85 -5.17 1.01
C ASP A 444 -15.08 -4.42 2.33
N GLN A 445 -15.10 -5.13 3.45
CA GLN A 445 -15.36 -4.57 4.76
C GLN A 445 -14.06 -4.41 5.55
N HIS A 446 -13.91 -3.26 6.21
CA HIS A 446 -12.77 -3.05 7.10
C HIS A 446 -13.10 -3.51 8.51
N TYR A 447 -12.11 -4.10 9.17
CA TYR A 447 -12.20 -4.60 10.53
C TYR A 447 -11.06 -4.07 11.38
N TYR A 448 -11.39 -3.75 12.61
CA TYR A 448 -10.43 -3.46 13.66
C TYR A 448 -10.27 -4.71 14.53
N GLY A 449 -9.10 -5.32 14.45
CA GLY A 449 -8.70 -6.45 15.26
C GLY A 449 -8.14 -6.00 16.61
N LYS A 450 -8.56 -6.64 17.71
CA LYS A 450 -8.02 -6.41 19.05
C LYS A 450 -7.82 -7.73 19.82
N GLN A 451 -6.78 -7.79 20.62
CA GLN A 451 -6.60 -8.85 21.63
C GLN A 451 -6.20 -8.20 22.94
N GLU A 452 -6.92 -8.55 24.01
CA GLU A 452 -6.51 -8.20 25.37
C GLU A 452 -5.38 -9.11 25.83
N SER A 453 -4.43 -8.59 26.61
CA SER A 453 -3.35 -9.39 27.18
C SER A 453 -3.90 -10.65 27.86
N ARG A 454 -3.46 -11.84 27.45
CA ARG A 454 -3.91 -13.17 27.92
C ARG A 454 -5.29 -13.63 27.43
N SER A 455 -5.96 -12.89 26.55
CA SER A 455 -7.17 -13.38 25.89
C SER A 455 -6.85 -14.52 24.93
N LYS A 456 -7.70 -15.55 24.93
CA LYS A 456 -7.72 -16.62 23.91
C LYS A 456 -8.56 -16.25 22.67
N THR A 457 -8.90 -14.96 22.52
CA THR A 457 -9.62 -14.46 21.35
C THR A 457 -8.93 -13.24 20.73
N PHE A 458 -9.00 -13.19 19.41
CA PHE A 458 -8.73 -12.02 18.60
C PHE A 458 -10.08 -11.50 18.07
N ASP A 459 -10.51 -10.35 18.57
CA ASP A 459 -11.83 -9.81 18.26
C ASP A 459 -11.73 -8.88 17.04
N LEU A 460 -12.54 -9.16 16.01
CA LEU A 460 -12.70 -8.34 14.82
C LEU A 460 -13.96 -7.49 14.92
N VAL A 461 -13.79 -6.19 14.78
CA VAL A 461 -14.86 -5.21 14.88
C VAL A 461 -15.04 -4.50 13.54
N PRO A 462 -16.14 -4.73 12.79
CA PRO A 462 -16.36 -4.08 11.50
C PRO A 462 -16.61 -2.57 11.67
N PHE A 463 -16.25 -1.77 10.67
CA PHE A 463 -16.45 -0.31 10.66
C PHE A 463 -16.64 0.37 9.31
#